data_AF-A0A831X835-F1
#
_entry.id   AF-A0A831X835-F1
#
_cell.length_a   1.000
_cell.length_b   1.000
_cell.length_c   1.000
_cell.angle_alpha   90.00
_cell.angle_beta   90.00
_cell.angle_gamma   90.00
#
_symmetry.space_group_name_H-M   'P 1'
#
loop_
_entity.id
_entity.type
_entity.pdbx_description
1 polymer ?
#
loop_
_entity_poly.entity_id
_entity_poly.type
_entity_poly.pdbx_seq_one_letter_code
_entity_poly.pdbx_strand_id
1 'polypeptide(L)'
;METIRATIEWTPEIDRFVLWNDDLAGRAFVPEPFGDVTDNLLLELDEHEQETGRIVGVELAILEFDRWDDLPKLDLLWQLPGQEPLPLDELLKRLQRRLRQEAERAASLA
;
A
#
# COMPACT_ATOMS: atom_id res chain seq x y z
N MET A 1 -12.47 13.67 -4.55
CA MET A 1 -11.23 12.93 -4.25
C MET A 1 -10.18 13.81 -3.63
N GLU A 2 -9.93 13.56 -2.36
CA GLU A 2 -8.77 14.07 -1.62
C GLU A 2 -7.48 13.42 -2.16
N THR A 3 -6.36 14.13 -2.07
CA THR A 3 -5.04 13.60 -2.43
C THR A 3 -4.19 13.49 -1.17
N ILE A 4 -3.62 12.31 -0.95
CA ILE A 4 -2.72 12.04 0.16
C ILE A 4 -1.30 11.77 -0.35
N ARG A 5 -0.33 12.39 0.31
CA ARG A 5 1.08 12.12 0.06
C ARG A 5 1.45 10.80 0.68
N ALA A 6 2.26 10.04 -0.03
CA ALA A 6 2.53 8.68 0.36
C ALA A 6 3.96 8.25 0.11
N THR A 7 4.40 7.32 0.94
CA THR A 7 5.67 6.62 0.83
C THR A 7 5.45 5.13 0.72
N ILE A 8 6.45 4.41 0.22
CA ILE A 8 6.39 2.96 0.04
C ILE A 8 7.51 2.29 0.82
N GLU A 9 7.18 1.12 1.35
CA GLU A 9 8.12 0.17 1.92
C GLU A 9 7.90 -1.18 1.24
N TRP A 10 8.98 -1.83 0.78
CA TRP A 10 8.91 -3.17 0.22
C TRP A 10 10.03 -4.03 0.80
N THR A 11 9.66 -5.20 1.34
CA THR A 11 10.57 -6.22 1.89
C THR A 11 10.58 -7.43 0.95
N PRO A 12 11.58 -7.55 0.06
CA PRO A 12 11.60 -8.58 -0.98
C PRO A 12 11.60 -10.02 -0.45
N GLU A 13 12.22 -10.26 0.70
CA GLU A 13 12.39 -11.61 1.27
C GLU A 13 11.08 -12.30 1.62
N ILE A 14 10.04 -11.51 1.88
CA ILE A 14 8.71 -11.98 2.29
C ILE A 14 7.60 -11.36 1.42
N ASP A 15 7.97 -10.74 0.30
CA ASP A 15 7.09 -9.98 -0.60
C ASP A 15 6.12 -9.02 0.11
N ARG A 16 6.54 -8.39 1.20
CA ARG A 16 5.68 -7.49 1.96
C ARG A 16 5.79 -6.09 1.39
N PHE A 17 4.66 -5.52 0.99
CA PHE A 17 4.58 -4.14 0.53
C PHE A 17 3.67 -3.33 1.43
N VAL A 18 4.11 -2.12 1.76
CA VAL A 18 3.32 -1.17 2.54
C VAL A 18 3.33 0.19 1.85
N LEU A 19 2.14 0.73 1.60
CA LEU A 19 1.91 2.11 1.19
C LEU A 19 1.48 2.92 2.42
N TRP A 20 2.22 3.95 2.76
CA TRP A 20 1.99 4.79 3.93
C TRP A 20 1.48 6.17 3.53
N ASN A 21 0.52 6.71 4.27
CA ASN A 21 0.21 8.13 4.26
C ASN A 21 1.27 8.87 5.09
N ASP A 22 2.00 9.79 4.46
CA ASP A 22 3.15 10.48 5.08
C ASP A 22 2.78 11.26 6.34
N ASP A 23 1.57 11.81 6.39
CA ASP A 23 1.14 12.65 7.50
C ASP A 23 0.76 11.82 8.75
N LEU A 24 0.56 10.49 8.59
CA LEU A 24 -0.03 9.62 9.61
C LEU A 24 0.71 8.28 9.83
N ALA A 25 1.86 8.09 9.18
CA ALA A 25 2.66 6.87 9.30
C ALA A 25 3.12 6.63 10.76
N GLY A 26 2.86 5.43 11.29
CA GLY A 26 3.36 4.98 12.61
C GLY A 26 2.35 4.97 13.77
N ARG A 27 1.10 5.42 13.56
CA ARG A 27 -0.01 5.25 14.51
C ARG A 27 -1.13 4.42 13.88
N ALA A 28 -0.77 3.29 13.30
CA ALA A 28 -1.71 2.48 12.52
C ALA A 28 -2.21 1.26 13.31
N PHE A 29 -3.49 0.95 13.12
CA PHE A 29 -4.13 -0.29 13.54
C PHE A 29 -4.67 -1.05 12.33
N VAL A 30 -4.72 -2.37 12.45
CA VAL A 30 -5.28 -3.29 11.45
C VAL A 30 -6.60 -3.83 12.01
N PRO A 31 -7.77 -3.36 11.52
CA PRO A 31 -9.07 -3.80 12.01
C PRO A 31 -9.37 -5.25 11.68
N GLU A 32 -9.46 -5.59 10.39
CA GLU A 32 -9.58 -6.96 9.88
C GLU A 32 -8.94 -7.01 8.47
N PRO A 33 -8.19 -8.07 8.12
CA PRO A 33 -7.63 -8.22 6.77
C PRO A 33 -8.75 -8.30 5.72
N PHE A 34 -8.55 -7.68 4.56
CA PHE A 34 -9.49 -7.81 3.44
C PHE A 34 -9.14 -8.95 2.48
N GLY A 35 -8.07 -9.69 2.77
CA GLY A 35 -7.59 -10.82 1.99
C GLY A 35 -6.79 -11.79 2.85
N ASP A 36 -5.56 -12.07 2.43
CA ASP A 36 -4.65 -12.92 3.21
C ASP A 36 -4.12 -12.15 4.43
N VAL A 37 -3.35 -12.80 5.31
CA VAL A 37 -2.85 -12.18 6.57
C VAL A 37 -2.04 -10.89 6.31
N THR A 38 -1.48 -10.75 5.11
CA THR A 38 -0.73 -9.58 4.67
C THR A 38 -1.57 -8.49 4.04
N ASP A 39 -2.83 -8.75 3.68
CA ASP A 39 -3.67 -7.82 2.91
C ASP A 39 -4.54 -6.99 3.86
N ASN A 40 -4.02 -5.84 4.28
CA ASN A 40 -4.58 -5.04 5.36
C ASN A 40 -4.82 -3.58 4.96
N LEU A 41 -6.00 -3.06 5.33
CA LEU A 41 -6.24 -1.61 5.34
C LEU A 41 -5.74 -1.08 6.68
N LEU A 42 -4.85 -0.09 6.65
CA LEU A 42 -4.26 0.47 7.86
C LEU A 42 -5.03 1.73 8.26
N LEU A 43 -5.54 1.77 9.50
CA LEU A 43 -6.34 2.88 10.03
C LEU A 43 -5.60 3.65 11.11
N GLU A 44 -5.83 4.97 11.19
CA GLU A 44 -5.25 5.86 12.21
C GLU A 44 -5.78 5.51 13.61
N LEU A 45 -4.86 5.50 14.57
CA LEU A 45 -5.13 5.56 16.00
C LEU A 45 -4.90 6.99 16.52
N ASP A 46 -5.78 7.43 17.41
CA ASP A 46 -5.64 8.68 18.13
C ASP A 46 -4.61 8.60 19.29
N GLU A 47 -4.58 9.64 20.13
CA GLU A 47 -3.70 9.69 21.30
C GLU A 47 -4.02 8.70 22.42
N HIS A 48 -5.21 8.10 22.38
CA HIS A 48 -5.71 7.13 23.34
C HIS A 48 -5.83 5.71 22.74
N GLU A 49 -5.13 5.46 21.63
CA GLU A 49 -5.14 4.18 20.91
C GLU A 49 -6.54 3.78 20.40
N GLN A 50 -7.42 4.76 20.16
CA GLN A 50 -8.73 4.53 19.56
C GLN A 50 -8.66 4.78 18.06
N GLU A 51 -9.30 3.90 17.29
CA GLU A 51 -9.44 4.06 15.83
C GLU A 51 -10.22 5.33 15.49
N THR A 52 -9.71 6.15 14.57
CA THR A 52 -10.38 7.37 14.09
C THR A 52 -11.19 7.16 12.80
N GLY A 53 -10.98 6.01 12.13
CA GLY A 53 -11.53 5.69 10.82
C GLY A 53 -10.78 6.31 9.63
N ARG A 54 -9.70 7.08 9.86
CA ARG A 54 -8.87 7.60 8.77
C ARG A 54 -7.95 6.52 8.22
N ILE A 55 -7.83 6.48 6.90
CA ILE A 55 -6.94 5.54 6.21
C ILE A 55 -5.52 6.11 6.20
N VAL A 56 -4.58 5.34 6.74
CA VAL A 56 -3.16 5.71 6.85
C VAL A 56 -2.26 4.84 6.01
N GLY A 57 -2.79 3.79 5.39
CA GLY A 57 -2.00 2.95 4.51
C GLY A 57 -2.70 1.70 4.04
N VAL A 58 -1.97 0.93 3.23
CA VAL A 58 -2.36 -0.40 2.75
C VAL A 58 -1.14 -1.29 2.79
N GLU A 59 -1.30 -2.51 3.29
CA GLU A 59 -0.30 -3.56 3.30
C GLU A 59 -0.81 -4.72 2.43
N LEU A 60 0.05 -5.32 1.60
CA LEU A 60 -0.27 -6.53 0.82
C LEU A 60 0.96 -7.26 0.28
N ALA A 61 0.77 -8.50 -0.17
CA ALA A 61 1.77 -9.27 -0.92
C ALA A 61 1.84 -8.81 -2.40
N ILE A 62 2.67 -7.81 -2.72
CA ILE A 62 2.51 -7.04 -3.97
C ILE A 62 2.85 -7.79 -5.25
N LEU A 63 3.85 -8.67 -5.27
CA LEU A 63 4.25 -9.36 -6.50
C LEU A 63 3.27 -10.47 -6.88
N GLU A 64 2.67 -11.13 -5.89
CA GLU A 64 1.71 -12.23 -6.10
C GLU A 64 0.26 -11.75 -6.21
N PHE A 65 -0.05 -10.52 -5.79
CA PHE A 65 -1.42 -9.99 -5.81
C PHE A 65 -2.02 -9.86 -7.22
N ASP A 66 -3.13 -10.57 -7.48
CA ASP A 66 -3.91 -10.49 -8.73
C ASP A 66 -5.39 -10.15 -8.51
N ARG A 67 -5.83 -10.05 -7.25
CA ARG A 67 -7.22 -9.81 -6.81
C ARG A 67 -7.62 -8.33 -6.79
N TRP A 68 -7.43 -7.61 -7.90
CA TRP A 68 -7.67 -6.16 -7.97
C TRP A 68 -9.09 -5.71 -7.60
N ASP A 69 -10.08 -6.57 -7.80
CA ASP A 69 -11.47 -6.28 -7.45
C ASP A 69 -11.74 -6.34 -5.94
N ASP A 70 -10.88 -7.05 -5.18
CA ASP A 70 -10.96 -7.17 -3.72
C ASP A 70 -10.34 -5.97 -3.00
N LEU A 71 -9.61 -5.11 -3.72
CA LEU A 71 -9.08 -3.87 -3.14
C LEU A 71 -10.22 -2.97 -2.65
N PRO A 72 -10.07 -2.35 -1.46
CA PRO A 72 -11.04 -1.42 -0.95
C PRO A 72 -11.24 -0.25 -1.94
N LYS A 73 -12.49 0.05 -2.26
CA LYS A 73 -12.85 1.17 -3.14
C LYS A 73 -12.79 2.47 -2.34
N LEU A 74 -11.64 3.13 -2.38
CA LEU A 74 -11.38 4.38 -1.66
C LEU A 74 -11.60 5.58 -2.58
N ASP A 75 -12.33 6.60 -2.11
CA ASP A 75 -12.49 7.89 -2.83
C ASP A 75 -11.27 8.82 -2.58
N LEU A 76 -10.06 8.26 -2.71
CA LEU A 76 -8.78 8.91 -2.40
C LEU A 76 -7.79 8.74 -3.56
N LEU A 77 -6.94 9.75 -3.76
CA LEU A 77 -5.77 9.69 -4.64
C LEU A 77 -4.50 9.59 -3.80
N TRP A 78 -3.60 8.72 -4.21
CA TRP A 78 -2.30 8.51 -3.58
C TRP A 78 -1.21 9.13 -4.44
N GLN A 79 -0.34 9.94 -3.84
CA GLN A 79 0.75 10.62 -4.53
C GLN A 79 2.10 10.21 -3.96
N LEU A 80 2.89 9.49 -4.76
CA LEU A 80 4.29 9.22 -4.46
C LEU A 80 5.19 10.40 -4.85
N PRO A 81 6.39 10.53 -4.23
CA PRO A 81 7.34 11.58 -4.58
C PRO A 81 7.67 11.59 -6.08
N GLY A 82 7.46 12.74 -6.72
CA GLY A 82 7.74 12.94 -8.15
C GLY A 82 6.75 12.28 -9.11
N GLN A 83 5.60 11.80 -8.63
CA GLN A 83 4.53 11.23 -9.45
C GLN A 83 3.25 12.06 -9.37
N GLU A 84 2.42 11.95 -10.41
CA GLU A 84 1.06 12.47 -10.36
C GLU A 84 0.20 11.65 -9.38
N PRO A 85 -0.79 12.25 -8.71
CA PRO A 85 -1.73 11.51 -7.87
C PRO A 85 -2.53 10.48 -8.66
N LEU A 86 -2.70 9.27 -8.12
CA LEU A 86 -3.40 8.16 -8.78
C LEU A 86 -4.38 7.46 -7.84
N PRO A 87 -5.46 6.86 -8.37
CA PRO A 87 -6.25 5.90 -7.61
C PRO A 87 -5.38 4.76 -7.08
N LEU A 88 -5.77 4.17 -5.93
CA LEU A 88 -4.98 3.13 -5.25
C LEU A 88 -4.64 1.96 -6.17
N ASP A 89 -5.63 1.40 -6.87
CA ASP A 89 -5.44 0.24 -7.73
C ASP A 89 -4.49 0.54 -8.89
N GLU A 90 -4.63 1.70 -9.53
CA GLU A 90 -3.75 2.14 -10.60
C GLU A 90 -2.31 2.39 -10.12
N LEU A 91 -2.15 2.96 -8.92
CA LEU A 91 -0.83 3.12 -8.31
C LEU A 91 -0.17 1.75 -8.06
N LEU A 92 -0.89 0.83 -7.42
CA LEU A 92 -0.39 -0.49 -7.08
C LEU A 92 -0.05 -1.33 -8.32
N LYS A 93 -0.88 -1.31 -9.37
CA LYS A 93 -0.58 -1.98 -10.65
C LYS A 93 0.72 -1.47 -11.28
N ARG A 94 0.95 -0.14 -11.25
CA ARG A 94 2.19 0.46 -11.77
C ARG A 94 3.41 0.02 -10.96
N LEU A 95 3.30 0.00 -9.64
CA LEU A 95 4.36 -0.44 -8.73
C LEU A 95 4.67 -1.92 -8.90
N GLN A 96 3.66 -2.79 -8.91
CA GLN A 96 3.84 -4.23 -9.14
C GLN A 96 4.58 -4.48 -10.46
N ARG A 97 4.18 -3.83 -11.55
CA ARG A 97 4.87 -3.98 -12.84
C ARG A 97 6.34 -3.56 -12.76
N ARG A 98 6.65 -2.48 -12.06
CA ARG A 98 8.02 -2.03 -11.85
C ARG A 98 8.82 -3.04 -11.02
N LEU A 99 8.27 -3.51 -9.90
CA LEU A 99 8.93 -4.46 -9.01
C LEU A 99 9.18 -5.81 -9.70
N ARG A 100 8.21 -6.32 -10.49
CA ARG A 100 8.41 -7.52 -11.32
C ARG A 100 9.56 -7.35 -12.31
N GLN A 101 9.64 -6.21 -13.01
CA GLN A 101 10.74 -5.92 -13.93
C GLN A 101 12.10 -5.84 -13.21
N GLU A 102 12.14 -5.27 -12.02
CA GLU A 102 13.36 -5.20 -11.20
C GLU A 102 13.79 -6.60 -10.73
N ALA A 103 12.84 -7.43 -10.28
CA ALA A 103 13.09 -8.81 -9.88
C ALA A 103 13.58 -9.69 -11.04
N GLU A 104 12.96 -9.59 -12.23
CA GLU A 104 13.38 -10.30 -13.44
C GLU A 104 14.81 -9.93 -13.87
N ARG A 105 15.16 -8.64 -13.78
CA ARG A 105 16.51 -8.16 -14.08
C ARG A 105 17.54 -8.70 -13.09
N ALA A 106 17.22 -8.73 -11.80
CA ALA A 106 18.10 -9.27 -10.78
C ALA A 106 18.34 -10.78 -10.99
N ALA A 107 17.28 -11.53 -11.29
CA ALA A 107 17.38 -12.98 -11.58
C ALA A 107 18.17 -13.28 -12.87
N SER A 108 18.09 -12.40 -13.87
CA SER A 108 18.84 -12.57 -15.12
C SER A 108 20.34 -12.24 -15.01
N LEU A 109 20.76 -11.58 -13.93
CA LEU A 109 22.15 -11.18 -13.67
C LEU A 109 22.87 -12.08 -12.65
N ALA A 110 22.14 -13.00 -12.01
CA ALA A 110 22.66 -13.99 -11.06
C ALA A 110 23.04 -15.30 -11.77
#